data_AF-A0A316Q1L8-F1
#
_entry.id   AF-A0A316Q1L8-F1
#
_cell.length_a   1.000
_cell.length_b   1.000
_cell.length_c   1.000
_cell.angle_alpha   90.00
_cell.angle_beta   90.00
_cell.angle_gamma   90.00
#
_symmetry.space_group_name_H-M   'P 1'
#
loop_
_entity.id
_entity.type
_entity.pdbx_description
1 polymer ?
#
loop_
_entity_poly.entity_id
_entity_poly.type
_entity_poly.pdbx_seq_one_letter_code
_entity_poly.pdbx_strand_id
1 'polypeptide(L)'
;MEKKILTAITIVFFIVMLAFTFISRKTAVELLPQVEAVYAEDGITFPATAVYTDQWGNSFVYAIMEEKSILGTVEVAHKINVEIREERGEEITCDGAENTSHLPYIKDVSVGISDGDRVRRADDGRA
;
A
#
# COMPACT_ATOMS: atom_id res chain seq x y z
N MET A 1 20.77 47.71 -8.75
CA MET A 1 19.84 47.01 -9.66
C MET A 1 20.04 45.49 -9.57
N GLU A 2 21.28 45.01 -9.55
CA GLU A 2 21.65 43.58 -9.39
C GLU A 2 21.03 42.87 -8.19
N LYS A 3 21.03 43.48 -6.98
CA LYS A 3 20.42 42.84 -5.80
C LYS A 3 18.94 42.51 -5.99
N LYS A 4 18.17 43.38 -6.66
CA LYS A 4 16.73 43.16 -6.92
C LYS A 4 16.51 42.02 -7.92
N ILE A 5 17.38 41.93 -8.93
CA ILE A 5 17.34 40.86 -9.94
C ILE A 5 17.72 39.52 -9.29
N LEU A 6 18.78 39.49 -8.46
CA LEU A 6 19.20 38.30 -7.74
C LEU A 6 18.09 37.81 -6.79
N THR A 7 17.46 38.70 -6.02
CA THR A 7 16.33 38.34 -5.15
C THR A 7 15.15 37.80 -5.96
N ALA A 8 14.81 38.40 -7.10
CA ALA A 8 13.75 37.90 -7.97
C ALA A 8 14.06 36.49 -8.52
N ILE A 9 15.30 36.25 -8.97
CA ILE A 9 15.76 34.93 -9.42
C ILE A 9 15.66 33.90 -8.29
N THR A 10 16.10 34.24 -7.09
CA THR A 10 16.01 33.34 -5.93
C THR A 10 14.55 33.00 -5.60
N ILE A 11 13.65 33.97 -5.58
CA ILE A 11 12.22 33.73 -5.32
C ILE A 11 11.63 32.81 -6.39
N VAL A 12 11.88 33.08 -7.67
CA VAL A 12 11.41 32.23 -8.77
C VAL A 12 11.96 30.81 -8.65
N PHE A 13 13.26 30.66 -8.34
CA PHE A 13 13.88 29.35 -8.12
C PHE A 13 13.19 28.58 -6.98
N PHE A 14 12.91 29.23 -5.85
CA PHE A 14 12.18 28.61 -4.74
C PHE A 14 10.76 28.18 -5.14
N ILE A 15 10.04 29.01 -5.89
CA ILE A 15 8.70 28.67 -6.39
C ILE A 15 8.76 27.44 -7.30
N VAL A 16 9.73 27.40 -8.22
CA VAL A 16 9.93 26.25 -9.11
C VAL A 16 10.28 24.99 -8.32
N MET A 17 11.15 25.07 -7.32
CA MET A 17 11.48 23.93 -6.47
C MET A 17 10.27 23.41 -5.68
N LEU A 18 9.43 24.31 -5.14
CA LEU A 18 8.20 23.93 -4.46
C LEU A 18 7.24 23.24 -5.42
N ALA A 19 6.98 23.84 -6.59
CA ALA A 19 6.10 23.26 -7.60
C ALA A 19 6.59 21.88 -8.05
N PHE A 20 7.89 21.72 -8.31
CA PHE A 20 8.50 20.43 -8.63
C PHE A 20 8.29 19.41 -7.52
N THR A 21 8.51 19.80 -6.25
CA THR A 21 8.31 18.91 -5.10
C THR A 21 6.87 18.38 -5.02
N PHE A 22 5.87 19.25 -5.21
CA PHE A 22 4.47 18.84 -5.20
C PHE A 22 4.10 17.93 -6.38
N ILE A 23 4.57 18.26 -7.58
CA ILE A 23 4.34 17.44 -8.78
C ILE A 23 5.01 16.07 -8.63
N SER A 24 6.28 16.04 -8.23
CA SER A 24 7.02 14.79 -8.01
C SER A 24 6.34 13.91 -6.95
N ARG A 25 5.83 14.50 -5.86
CA ARG A 25 5.07 13.74 -4.86
C ARG A 25 3.81 13.11 -5.45
N LYS A 26 3.01 13.87 -6.21
CA LYS A 26 1.78 13.37 -6.84
C LYS A 26 2.10 12.25 -7.83
N THR A 27 3.06 12.48 -8.74
CA THR A 27 3.47 11.48 -9.72
C THR A 27 4.03 10.22 -9.06
N ALA A 28 4.82 10.36 -8.00
CA ALA A 28 5.37 9.21 -7.27
C ALA A 28 4.29 8.35 -6.62
N VAL A 29 3.18 8.94 -6.16
CA VAL A 29 2.03 8.18 -5.62
C VAL A 29 1.23 7.52 -6.74
N GLU A 30 0.96 8.22 -7.84
CA GLU A 30 0.20 7.66 -8.99
C GLU A 30 0.89 6.44 -9.62
N LEU A 31 2.22 6.40 -9.57
CA LEU A 31 3.03 5.28 -10.05
C LEU A 31 3.07 4.08 -9.10
N LEU A 32 2.54 4.19 -7.87
CA LEU A 32 2.48 3.06 -6.96
C LEU A 32 1.49 2.00 -7.48
N PRO A 33 1.77 0.71 -7.24
CA PRO A 33 0.83 -0.36 -7.49
C PRO A 33 -0.52 -0.04 -6.84
N GLN A 34 -1.58 -0.12 -7.64
CA GLN A 34 -2.95 0.03 -7.15
C GLN A 34 -3.49 -1.32 -6.70
N VAL A 35 -4.02 -1.37 -5.49
CA VAL A 35 -4.55 -2.61 -4.91
C VAL A 35 -5.98 -2.42 -4.41
N GLU A 36 -6.83 -3.41 -4.60
CA GLU A 36 -8.12 -3.48 -3.91
C GLU A 36 -7.90 -4.02 -2.49
N ALA A 37 -8.65 -3.49 -1.53
CA ALA A 37 -8.55 -3.89 -0.13
C ALA A 37 -9.80 -4.64 0.34
N VAL A 38 -9.63 -5.63 1.20
CA VAL A 38 -10.70 -6.32 1.93
C VAL A 38 -10.43 -6.28 3.43
N TYR A 39 -11.48 -6.47 4.22
CA TYR A 39 -11.33 -6.76 5.64
C TYR A 39 -11.68 -8.22 5.85
N ALA A 40 -10.80 -8.95 6.52
CA ALA A 40 -11.06 -10.33 6.89
C ALA A 40 -12.00 -10.37 8.09
N GLU A 41 -13.02 -11.22 8.05
CA GLU A 41 -13.88 -11.46 9.21
C GLU A 41 -13.03 -12.08 10.33
N ASP A 42 -12.93 -11.39 11.46
CA ASP A 42 -12.08 -11.72 12.62
C ASP A 42 -10.58 -11.99 12.30
N GLY A 43 -10.09 -11.61 11.12
CA GLY A 43 -8.70 -11.87 10.68
C GLY A 43 -8.42 -13.31 10.26
N ILE A 44 -9.45 -14.12 10.03
CA ILE A 44 -9.33 -15.56 9.79
C ILE A 44 -9.87 -15.98 8.42
N THR A 45 -10.91 -15.33 7.89
CA THR A 45 -11.48 -15.70 6.57
C THR A 45 -11.15 -14.64 5.52
N PHE A 46 -10.55 -15.10 4.42
CA PHE A 46 -10.07 -14.29 3.31
C PHE A 46 -10.69 -14.76 1.99
N PRO A 47 -10.88 -13.87 1.00
CA PRO A 47 -11.15 -14.33 -0.36
C PRO A 47 -9.94 -15.11 -0.88
N ALA A 48 -10.17 -16.16 -1.67
CA ALA A 48 -9.11 -17.03 -2.18
C ALA A 48 -8.03 -16.26 -2.97
N THR A 49 -8.40 -15.16 -3.62
CA THR A 49 -7.48 -14.27 -4.35
C THR A 49 -6.52 -13.50 -3.45
N ALA A 50 -6.83 -13.34 -2.15
CA ALA A 50 -5.98 -12.62 -1.19
C ALA A 50 -4.90 -13.53 -0.58
N VAL A 51 -5.05 -14.85 -0.69
CA VAL A 51 -4.10 -15.82 -0.13
C VAL A 51 -3.19 -16.33 -1.24
N TYR A 52 -1.89 -16.17 -1.05
CA TYR A 52 -0.89 -16.75 -1.93
C TYR A 52 -0.24 -17.96 -1.26
N THR A 53 -0.13 -19.07 -1.99
CA THR A 53 0.69 -20.23 -1.56
C THR A 53 1.91 -20.33 -2.46
N ASP A 54 3.11 -20.32 -1.86
CA ASP A 54 4.35 -20.46 -2.61
C ASP A 54 4.60 -21.92 -3.04
N GLN A 55 5.62 -22.10 -3.89
CA GLN A 55 6.03 -23.42 -4.41
C GLN A 55 6.50 -24.42 -3.33
N TRP A 56 6.73 -23.95 -2.09
CA TRP A 56 7.13 -24.77 -0.95
C TRP A 56 5.94 -25.05 -0.01
N GLY A 57 4.75 -24.56 -0.34
CA GLY A 57 3.53 -24.74 0.43
C GLY A 57 3.32 -23.71 1.55
N ASN A 58 4.15 -22.67 1.64
CA ASN A 58 3.93 -21.61 2.64
C ASN A 58 2.87 -20.64 2.13
N SER A 59 1.85 -20.41 2.94
CA SER A 59 0.76 -19.48 2.61
C SER A 59 0.96 -18.13 3.28
N PHE A 60 0.55 -17.07 2.61
CA PHE A 60 0.59 -15.72 3.17
C PHE A 60 -0.48 -14.81 2.57
N VAL A 61 -0.78 -13.75 3.32
CA VAL A 61 -1.59 -12.61 2.89
C VAL A 61 -0.78 -11.32 3.03
N TYR A 62 -1.22 -10.23 2.41
CA TYR A 62 -0.63 -8.91 2.62
C TYR A 62 -1.59 -8.00 3.39
N ALA A 63 -1.20 -7.59 4.60
CA ALA A 63 -1.86 -6.51 5.31
C ALA A 63 -1.38 -5.16 4.78
N ILE A 64 -2.24 -4.17 4.75
CA ILE A 64 -1.91 -2.79 4.35
C ILE A 64 -1.76 -1.98 5.62
N MET A 65 -0.55 -1.46 5.85
CA MET A 65 -0.21 -0.68 7.04
C MET A 65 0.26 0.72 6.66
N GLU A 66 -0.03 1.69 7.53
CA GLU A 66 0.46 3.05 7.40
C GLU A 66 1.86 3.20 8.01
N GLU A 67 2.80 3.71 7.22
CA GLU A 67 4.16 4.01 7.67
C GLU A 67 4.52 5.48 7.51
N LYS A 68 5.37 5.99 8.41
CA LYS A 68 5.91 7.35 8.32
C LYS A 68 7.04 7.39 7.30
N SER A 69 6.91 8.29 6.31
CA SER A 69 7.98 8.61 5.37
C SER A 69 8.36 10.09 5.45
N ILE A 70 9.48 10.45 4.80
CA ILE A 70 9.93 11.84 4.65
C ILE A 70 8.92 12.73 3.91
N LEU A 71 8.00 12.15 3.14
CA LEU A 71 6.96 12.84 2.38
C LEU A 71 5.56 12.72 3.02
N GLY A 72 5.49 12.27 4.28
CA GLY A 72 4.25 11.99 5.00
C GLY A 72 3.95 10.50 5.11
N THR A 73 2.75 10.17 5.57
CA THR A 73 2.29 8.78 5.73
C THR A 73 2.08 8.12 4.37
N VAL A 74 2.46 6.85 4.27
CA VAL A 74 2.32 6.02 3.07
C VAL A 74 1.74 4.67 3.46
N GLU A 75 1.01 4.04 2.55
CA GLU A 75 0.53 2.67 2.73
C GLU A 75 1.58 1.69 2.20
N VAL A 76 1.82 0.64 2.97
CA VAL A 76 2.83 -0.39 2.72
C VAL A 76 2.18 -1.76 2.86
N ALA A 77 2.47 -2.65 1.91
CA ALA A 77 2.09 -4.04 1.97
C ALA A 77 3.04 -4.82 2.90
N HIS A 78 2.49 -5.44 3.94
CA HIS A 78 3.22 -6.27 4.90
C HIS A 78 2.78 -7.71 4.78
N LYS A 79 3.73 -8.61 4.54
CA LYS A 79 3.49 -10.04 4.41
C LYS A 79 3.21 -10.63 5.79
N ILE A 80 2.07 -11.30 5.91
CA ILE A 80 1.70 -12.09 7.09
C ILE A 80 1.60 -13.54 6.65
N ASN A 81 2.46 -14.39 7.23
CA ASN A 81 2.38 -15.82 7.00
C ASN A 81 1.14 -16.37 7.68
N VAL A 82 0.43 -17.25 6.98
CA VAL A 82 -0.79 -17.87 7.47
C VAL A 82 -0.79 -19.36 7.20
N GLU A 83 -1.55 -20.12 7.98
CA GLU A 83 -1.78 -21.56 7.78
C GLU A 83 -3.19 -21.79 7.27
N ILE A 84 -3.36 -22.40 6.09
CA ILE A 84 -4.69 -22.72 5.56
C ILE A 84 -5.32 -23.85 6.39
N ARG A 85 -6.52 -23.59 6.91
CA ARG A 85 -7.34 -24.56 7.67
C ARG A 85 -8.44 -25.17 6.82
N GLU A 86 -9.13 -24.35 6.04
CA GLU A 86 -10.27 -24.76 5.24
C GLU A 86 -10.35 -23.92 3.97
N GLU A 87 -10.66 -24.58 2.85
CA GLU A 87 -10.98 -23.92 1.58
C GLU A 87 -12.43 -24.22 1.22
N ARG A 88 -13.24 -23.17 1.06
CA ARG A 88 -14.67 -23.30 0.76
C ARG A 88 -15.09 -22.34 -0.34
N GLY A 89 -15.05 -22.84 -1.58
CA GLY A 89 -15.45 -22.05 -2.75
C GLY A 89 -14.49 -20.90 -3.01
N GLU A 90 -14.96 -19.66 -2.83
CA GLU A 90 -14.17 -18.45 -3.05
C GLU A 90 -13.54 -17.90 -1.76
N GLU A 91 -13.70 -18.58 -0.63
CA GLU A 91 -13.17 -18.19 0.67
C GLU A 91 -12.19 -19.22 1.21
N ILE A 92 -11.15 -18.74 1.88
CA ILE A 92 -10.12 -19.53 2.55
C ILE A 92 -10.04 -19.07 4.00
N THR A 93 -10.14 -20.02 4.92
CA THR A 93 -9.94 -19.79 6.35
C THR A 93 -8.50 -20.13 6.70
N CYS A 94 -7.81 -19.18 7.33
CA CYS A 94 -6.42 -19.30 7.69
C CYS A 94 -6.18 -18.88 9.15
N ASP A 95 -5.17 -19.48 9.78
CA ASP A 95 -4.66 -19.03 11.09
C ASP A 95 -3.42 -18.14 10.92
N GLY A 96 -3.17 -17.25 11.87
CA GLY A 96 -1.92 -16.45 11.98
C GLY A 96 -2.09 -14.94 11.75
N ALA A 97 -3.27 -14.48 11.35
CA ALA A 97 -3.57 -13.07 11.09
C ALA A 97 -4.58 -12.44 12.09
N GLU A 98 -4.94 -13.16 13.16
CA GLU A 98 -5.97 -12.78 14.14
C GLU A 98 -5.63 -11.45 14.85
N ASN A 99 -4.35 -11.26 15.20
CA ASN A 99 -3.85 -10.04 15.85
C ASN A 99 -3.87 -8.81 14.92
N THR A 100 -4.07 -9.02 13.63
CA THR A 100 -4.09 -8.00 12.58
C THR A 100 -5.46 -7.84 11.93
N SER A 101 -6.50 -8.48 12.46
CA SER A 101 -7.89 -8.46 11.95
C SER A 101 -8.48 -7.07 11.69
N HIS A 102 -8.00 -6.05 12.40
CA HIS A 102 -8.42 -4.66 12.23
C HIS A 102 -7.80 -3.96 11.00
N LEU A 103 -6.83 -4.58 10.35
CA LEU A 103 -6.14 -4.03 9.19
C LEU A 103 -6.86 -4.42 7.89
N PRO A 104 -6.81 -3.55 6.86
CA PRO A 104 -7.18 -3.95 5.52
C PRO A 104 -6.11 -4.87 4.91
N TYR A 105 -6.53 -5.81 4.07
CA TYR A 105 -5.68 -6.76 3.36
C TYR A 105 -5.81 -6.58 1.85
N ILE A 106 -4.75 -6.89 1.09
CA ILE A 106 -4.80 -6.88 -0.38
C ILE A 106 -5.72 -8.01 -0.86
N LYS A 107 -6.75 -7.65 -1.65
CA LYS A 107 -7.75 -8.57 -2.18
C LYS A 107 -7.22 -9.56 -3.21
N ASP A 108 -6.23 -9.12 -4.00
CA ASP A 108 -5.68 -9.88 -5.10
C ASP A 108 -4.17 -9.76 -5.13
N VAL A 109 -3.49 -10.86 -4.80
CA VAL A 109 -2.03 -10.95 -4.75
C VAL A 109 -1.37 -11.07 -6.13
N SER A 110 -2.15 -11.28 -7.20
CA SER A 110 -1.63 -11.40 -8.58
C SER A 110 -1.02 -10.10 -9.12
N VAL A 111 -1.23 -8.97 -8.43
CA VAL A 111 -0.72 -7.64 -8.77
C VAL A 111 0.83 -7.56 -8.68
N GLY A 112 1.50 -8.62 -8.21
CA GLY A 112 2.96 -8.70 -8.19
C GLY A 112 3.60 -7.89 -7.07
N ILE A 113 2.93 -7.86 -5.91
CA ILE A 113 3.35 -7.13 -4.72
C ILE A 113 4.33 -7.96 -3.89
N SER A 114 5.33 -7.30 -3.33
CA SER A 114 6.29 -7.85 -2.37
C SER A 114 6.12 -7.23 -0.98
N ASP A 115 6.69 -7.88 0.03
CA ASP A 115 6.75 -7.34 1.38
C ASP A 115 7.54 -6.02 1.40
N GLY A 116 6.99 -5.01 2.08
CA GLY A 116 7.56 -3.66 2.14
C GLY A 116 7.25 -2.77 0.92
N ASP A 117 6.54 -3.27 -0.08
CA ASP A 117 6.15 -2.45 -1.22
C ASP A 117 5.17 -1.38 -0.80
N ARG A 118 5.44 -0.15 -1.25
CA ARG A 118 4.48 0.94 -1.13
C ARG A 118 3.34 0.71 -2.11
N VAL A 119 2.12 0.81 -1.62
CA VAL A 119 0.91 0.61 -2.42
C VAL A 119 0.01 1.84 -2.34
N ARG A 120 -0.93 1.93 -3.26
CA ARG A 120 -2.09 2.82 -3.12
C ARG A 120 -3.36 1.98 -3.20
N ARG A 121 -4.29 2.17 -2.28
CA ARG A 121 -5.61 1.56 -2.42
C ARG A 121 -6.35 2.15 -3.62
N ALA A 122 -7.11 1.30 -4.31
CA ALA A 122 -8.15 1.78 -5.21
C ALA A 122 -9.18 2.55 -4.38
N ASP A 123 -9.54 3.77 -4.81
CA ASP A 123 -10.50 4.62 -4.09
C ASP A 123 -11.76 3.81 -3.74
N ASP A 124 -12.07 3.75 -2.45
CA ASP A 124 -13.31 3.18 -1.89
C ASP A 124 -14.50 4.16 -2.02
N GLY A 125 -14.32 5.25 -2.79
CA GLY A 125 -15.35 6.27 -3.01
C GLY A 125 -15.61 7.16 -1.79
N ARG A 126 -14.74 7.16 -0.77
CA ARG A 126 -14.84 8.10 0.35
C ARG A 126 -14.12 9.41 0.03
N ALA A 127 -14.89 10.28 -0.62
CA ALA A 127 -14.62 11.72 -0.73
C ALA A 127 -14.70 12.43 0.63
#